data_AF-A0A2H5YS42-F1
#
_entry.id   AF-A0A2H5YS42-F1
#
_cell.length_a   1.000
_cell.length_b   1.000
_cell.length_c   1.000
_cell.angle_alpha   90.00
_cell.angle_beta   90.00
_cell.angle_gamma   90.00
#
_symmetry.space_group_name_H-M   'P 1'
#
loop_
_entity.id
_entity.type
_entity.pdbx_description
1 polymer ?
#
loop_
_entity_poly.entity_id
_entity_poly.type
_entity_poly.pdbx_seq_one_letter_code
_entity_poly.pdbx_strand_id
1 'polypeptide(L)'
;MGLERLWVQPGMKVFGVDGEYIGQVKQVRERDFVVSRPRHRDLCIPRDAVREALTGEQRLELNVSSKEVDQMGWENEPFTPAGSTPSGQEAIAEGRTVADLMVQTLDVVTPDQLVRTVQTRLGGEARLSLIVVEGERPVGIVRWREIMGLAGENAERPVREFMVREFPHLTPSLTLAEALARLNEFGDRLSGIDYLPVVDEEGRLVGEVPAMALAHAEQRAVVVEEAADLGLRSGMTVVGAAGKKLGTVSELIRDTMTGELAGFTVAHGLLSRKHKRLTPEVIDRVEGDTVVLKIDAREFNLLADVEAQS
;
A
#
# COMPACT_ATOMS: atom_id res chain seq x y z
N MET A 1 20.95 -14.78 2.04
CA MET A 1 19.76 -15.31 1.34
C MET A 1 18.55 -14.56 1.82
N GLY A 2 17.80 -13.94 0.90
CA GLY A 2 16.37 -13.65 1.06
C GLY A 2 15.95 -12.22 1.36
N LEU A 3 15.96 -11.33 0.36
CA LEU A 3 15.12 -10.11 0.32
C LEU A 3 14.22 -10.11 -0.94
N GLU A 4 13.62 -11.25 -1.22
CA GLU A 4 12.66 -11.47 -2.31
C GLU A 4 11.19 -11.28 -1.84
N ARG A 5 10.92 -10.28 -1.01
CA ARG A 5 9.61 -10.16 -0.32
C ARG A 5 8.67 -9.16 -0.96
N LEU A 6 8.13 -9.46 -2.15
CA LEU A 6 6.94 -8.80 -2.70
C LEU A 6 6.26 -9.67 -3.80
N TRP A 7 5.90 -10.91 -3.49
CA TRP A 7 5.52 -11.89 -4.52
C TRP A 7 4.11 -12.51 -4.40
N VAL A 8 3.20 -11.88 -3.67
CA VAL A 8 1.80 -12.32 -3.60
C VAL A 8 0.95 -11.36 -4.42
N GLN A 9 0.24 -11.88 -5.42
CA GLN A 9 -0.67 -11.12 -6.27
C GLN A 9 -2.08 -11.74 -6.23
N PRO A 10 -3.15 -10.93 -6.39
CA PRO A 10 -4.49 -11.45 -6.63
C PRO A 10 -4.49 -12.42 -7.83
N GLY A 11 -5.25 -13.51 -7.69
CA GLY A 11 -5.36 -14.56 -8.70
C GLY A 11 -4.36 -15.70 -8.57
N MET A 12 -3.32 -15.59 -7.74
CA MET A 12 -2.37 -16.69 -7.53
C MET A 12 -3.02 -17.89 -6.83
N LYS A 13 -2.68 -19.10 -7.26
CA LYS A 13 -3.13 -20.36 -6.67
C LYS A 13 -2.24 -20.71 -5.48
N VAL A 14 -2.87 -20.99 -4.34
CA VAL A 14 -2.19 -21.28 -3.07
C VAL A 14 -2.22 -22.77 -2.80
N PHE A 15 -1.06 -23.33 -2.50
CA PHE A 15 -0.83 -24.74 -2.20
C PHE A 15 -0.17 -24.90 -0.84
N GLY A 16 -0.46 -26.00 -0.16
CA GLY A 16 0.24 -26.37 1.07
C GLY A 16 1.64 -26.93 0.78
N VAL A 17 2.43 -27.11 1.83
CA VAL A 17 3.76 -27.75 1.77
C VAL A 17 3.69 -29.20 1.26
N ASP A 18 2.52 -29.82 1.38
CA ASP A 18 2.15 -31.14 0.86
C ASP A 18 1.83 -31.13 -0.65
N GLY A 19 1.85 -29.97 -1.30
CA GLY A 19 1.57 -29.80 -2.72
C GLY A 19 0.09 -29.79 -3.08
N GLU A 20 -0.80 -29.93 -2.08
CA GLU A 20 -2.25 -29.94 -2.25
C GLU A 20 -2.81 -28.52 -2.37
N TYR A 21 -3.85 -28.36 -3.19
CA TYR A 21 -4.46 -27.07 -3.47
C TYR A 21 -5.33 -26.59 -2.31
N ILE A 22 -5.08 -25.36 -1.84
CA ILE A 22 -5.82 -24.72 -0.75
C ILE A 22 -6.88 -23.77 -1.29
N GLY A 23 -6.52 -22.91 -2.23
CA GLY A 23 -7.41 -21.86 -2.72
C GLY A 23 -6.73 -20.85 -3.63
N GLN A 24 -7.38 -19.72 -3.89
CA GLN A 24 -6.86 -18.66 -4.76
C GLN A 24 -6.81 -17.33 -4.01
N VAL A 25 -5.71 -16.60 -4.14
CA VAL A 25 -5.55 -15.25 -3.58
C VAL A 25 -6.62 -14.34 -4.17
N LYS A 26 -7.50 -13.84 -3.31
CA LYS A 26 -8.60 -12.94 -3.63
C LYS A 26 -8.18 -11.48 -3.42
N GLN A 27 -7.43 -11.21 -2.36
CA GLN A 27 -6.99 -9.87 -1.97
C GLN A 27 -5.62 -9.94 -1.31
N VAL A 28 -4.77 -8.96 -1.56
CA VAL A 28 -3.47 -8.83 -0.88
C VAL A 28 -3.53 -7.57 -0.01
N ARG A 29 -3.20 -7.71 1.27
CA ARG A 29 -3.16 -6.61 2.25
C ARG A 29 -1.71 -6.37 2.68
N GLU A 30 -1.50 -5.37 3.54
CA GLU A 30 -0.16 -5.02 3.99
C GLU A 30 0.50 -6.16 4.79
N ARG A 31 -0.23 -6.80 5.70
CA ARG A 31 0.30 -7.82 6.62
C ARG A 31 -0.03 -9.27 6.26
N ASP A 32 -1.09 -9.46 5.48
CA ASP A 32 -1.62 -10.77 5.10
C ASP A 32 -2.17 -10.75 3.67
N PHE A 33 -2.74 -11.86 3.24
CA PHE A 33 -3.54 -11.94 2.04
C PHE A 33 -4.73 -12.89 2.25
N VAL A 34 -5.83 -12.57 1.58
CA VAL A 34 -7.08 -13.32 1.66
C VAL A 34 -7.09 -14.39 0.58
N VAL A 35 -7.27 -15.64 0.98
CA VAL A 35 -7.38 -16.79 0.07
C VAL A 35 -8.83 -17.28 0.06
N SER A 36 -9.43 -17.25 -1.12
CA SER A 36 -10.75 -17.82 -1.38
C SER A 36 -10.65 -19.32 -1.60
N ARG A 37 -11.55 -20.09 -0.95
CA ARG A 37 -11.53 -21.55 -0.99
C ARG A 37 -12.86 -22.10 -1.50
N PRO A 38 -12.87 -23.09 -2.41
CA PRO A 38 -14.13 -23.69 -2.87
C PRO A 38 -14.85 -24.38 -1.70
N ARG A 39 -16.08 -23.96 -1.38
CA ARG A 39 -16.95 -24.56 -0.33
C ARG A 39 -16.43 -24.44 1.11
N HIS A 40 -15.42 -23.60 1.36
CA HIS A 40 -14.90 -23.29 2.68
C HIS A 40 -14.85 -21.78 2.88
N ARG A 41 -14.63 -21.31 4.13
CA ARG A 41 -14.45 -19.88 4.42
C ARG A 41 -13.13 -19.37 3.85
N ASP A 42 -13.11 -18.07 3.53
CA ASP A 42 -11.89 -17.36 3.17
C ASP A 42 -10.88 -17.43 4.33
N LEU A 43 -9.58 -17.45 4.01
CA LEU A 43 -8.49 -17.46 4.98
C LEU A 43 -7.68 -16.17 4.89
N CYS A 44 -7.33 -15.58 6.03
CA CYS A 44 -6.37 -14.48 6.12
C CYS A 44 -4.99 -15.06 6.45
N ILE A 45 -4.19 -15.28 5.42
CA ILE A 45 -2.89 -15.93 5.55
C ILE A 45 -1.81 -14.88 5.75
N PRO A 46 -1.08 -14.90 6.88
CA PRO A 46 -0.01 -13.93 7.12
C PRO A 46 1.14 -14.18 6.14
N ARG A 47 1.83 -13.11 5.74
CA ARG A 47 2.88 -13.19 4.70
C ARG A 47 4.07 -14.06 5.09
N ASP A 48 4.33 -14.24 6.38
CA ASP A 48 5.38 -15.11 6.92
C ASP A 48 5.06 -16.61 6.79
N ALA A 49 3.80 -16.97 6.54
CA ALA A 49 3.40 -18.34 6.25
C ALA A 49 3.73 -18.78 4.81
N VAL A 50 4.19 -17.88 3.94
CA VAL A 50 4.58 -18.20 2.56
C VAL A 50 5.99 -18.80 2.54
N ARG A 51 6.12 -19.99 1.95
CA ARG A 51 7.40 -20.65 1.69
C ARG A 51 8.05 -20.09 0.44
N GLU A 52 7.28 -20.06 -0.64
CA GLU A 52 7.76 -19.73 -1.99
C GLU A 52 6.62 -19.14 -2.82
N ALA A 53 6.96 -18.23 -3.72
CA ALA A 53 6.01 -17.64 -4.65
C ALA A 53 6.59 -17.69 -6.06
N LEU A 54 6.00 -18.54 -6.90
CA LEU A 54 6.38 -18.73 -8.29
C LEU A 54 5.49 -17.84 -9.16
N THR A 55 5.88 -16.58 -9.32
CA THR A 55 5.10 -15.55 -10.02
C THR A 55 4.83 -15.91 -11.48
N GLY A 56 5.79 -16.55 -12.15
CA GLY A 56 5.64 -17.03 -13.53
C GLY A 56 4.60 -18.14 -13.71
N GLU A 57 4.32 -18.90 -12.64
CA GLU A 57 3.33 -19.99 -12.63
C GLU A 57 2.02 -19.60 -11.95
N GLN A 58 1.91 -18.36 -11.47
CA GLN A 58 0.83 -17.88 -10.60
C GLN A 58 0.58 -18.83 -9.42
N ARG A 59 1.66 -19.31 -8.79
CA ARG A 59 1.62 -20.33 -7.73
C ARG A 59 2.28 -19.81 -6.45
N LEU A 60 1.63 -20.04 -5.32
CA LEU A 60 2.11 -19.75 -3.97
C LEU A 60 2.13 -21.04 -3.17
N GLU A 61 3.22 -21.28 -2.46
CA GLU A 61 3.35 -22.42 -1.56
C GLU A 61 3.53 -21.94 -0.14
N LEU A 62 2.78 -22.54 0.79
CA LEU A 62 2.84 -22.22 2.21
C LEU A 62 3.83 -23.12 2.96
N ASN A 63 4.27 -22.67 4.13
CA ASN A 63 5.08 -23.44 5.08
C ASN A 63 4.25 -24.48 5.87
N VAL A 64 2.94 -24.54 5.65
CA VAL A 64 2.00 -25.45 6.33
C VAL A 64 1.29 -26.35 5.32
N SER A 65 0.85 -27.54 5.73
CA SER A 65 0.10 -28.44 4.85
C SER A 65 -1.36 -28.00 4.68
N SER A 66 -2.00 -28.44 3.58
CA SER A 66 -3.41 -28.14 3.30
C SER A 66 -4.37 -28.50 4.44
N LYS A 67 -4.06 -29.55 5.22
CA LYS A 67 -4.87 -30.07 6.34
C LYS A 67 -4.67 -29.31 7.65
N GLU A 68 -3.53 -28.64 7.80
CA GLU A 68 -3.20 -27.88 9.03
C GLU A 68 -3.72 -26.45 8.96
N VAL A 69 -3.97 -25.93 7.75
CA VAL A 69 -4.37 -24.54 7.51
C VAL A 69 -5.62 -24.12 8.30
N ASP A 70 -6.62 -25.01 8.44
CA ASP A 70 -7.82 -24.74 9.23
C ASP A 70 -7.55 -24.69 10.74
N GLN A 71 -6.47 -25.30 11.21
CA GLN A 71 -6.08 -25.34 12.63
C GLN A 71 -5.23 -24.12 13.02
N MET A 72 -4.78 -23.32 12.04
CA MET A 72 -3.95 -22.14 12.27
C MET A 72 -4.72 -20.92 12.80
N GLY A 73 -6.05 -20.99 12.85
CA GLY A 73 -6.90 -19.87 13.30
C GLY A 73 -6.95 -18.69 12.32
N TRP A 74 -6.48 -18.86 11.08
CA TRP A 74 -6.46 -17.85 10.02
C TRP A 74 -7.84 -17.50 9.44
N GLU A 75 -8.87 -18.18 9.92
CA GLU A 75 -10.28 -17.90 9.63
C GLU A 75 -10.82 -16.67 10.39
N ASN A 76 -10.08 -16.16 11.38
CA ASN A 76 -10.41 -14.96 12.14
C ASN A 76 -9.35 -13.88 11.89
N GLU A 77 -9.76 -12.61 11.67
CA GLU A 77 -8.81 -11.51 11.55
C GLU A 77 -8.00 -11.35 12.84
N PRO A 78 -6.66 -11.19 12.79
CA PRO A 78 -5.84 -11.09 13.99
C PRO A 78 -6.19 -9.83 14.79
N PHE A 79 -6.71 -10.03 16.00
CA PHE A 79 -6.94 -9.01 17.02
C PHE A 79 -5.61 -8.55 17.62
N THR A 80 -5.31 -7.24 17.60
CA THR A 80 -4.17 -6.66 18.33
C THR A 80 -4.67 -5.58 19.30
N PRO A 81 -4.31 -5.63 20.60
CA PRO A 81 -4.78 -4.68 21.60
C PRO A 81 -4.01 -3.34 21.52
N ALA A 82 -4.73 -2.22 21.58
CA ALA A 82 -4.18 -0.88 21.44
C ALA A 82 -3.57 -0.35 22.76
N GLY A 83 -2.29 -0.02 22.72
CA GLY A 83 -1.59 0.75 23.76
C GLY A 83 -1.85 2.25 23.61
N SER A 84 -2.34 2.83 24.71
CA SER A 84 -2.29 4.24 25.16
C SER A 84 -1.68 5.32 24.25
N THR A 85 -2.53 6.30 23.95
CA THR A 85 -2.26 7.62 23.35
C THR A 85 -1.41 8.52 24.26
N PRO A 86 -0.75 9.54 23.70
CA PRO A 86 -1.14 10.90 24.09
C PRO A 86 -1.66 11.72 22.91
N SER A 87 -2.79 12.34 23.18
CA SER A 87 -3.52 13.34 22.43
C SER A 87 -2.63 14.40 21.78
N GLY A 88 -2.81 14.58 20.46
CA GLY A 88 -2.25 15.67 19.67
C GLY A 88 -2.89 15.70 18.29
N GLN A 89 -4.20 15.98 18.25
CA GLN A 89 -4.91 16.33 17.02
C GLN A 89 -4.44 17.73 16.60
N GLU A 90 -3.71 17.85 15.49
CA GLU A 90 -3.76 18.98 14.52
C GLU A 90 -2.71 18.97 13.37
N ALA A 91 -1.75 18.02 13.26
CA ALA A 91 -0.58 18.22 12.36
C ALA A 91 -0.29 17.18 11.24
N ILE A 92 -1.17 16.21 10.92
CA ILE A 92 -0.69 14.96 10.28
C ILE A 92 -0.66 14.98 8.73
N ALA A 93 -1.26 15.97 8.05
CA ALA A 93 -1.12 16.11 6.60
C ALA A 93 0.02 17.04 6.17
N GLU A 94 0.39 18.04 6.99
CA GLU A 94 1.44 19.03 6.67
C GLU A 94 2.87 18.58 7.05
N GLY A 95 3.05 17.42 7.68
CA GLY A 95 4.34 17.04 8.29
C GLY A 95 5.14 15.93 7.58
N ARG A 96 4.59 15.27 6.56
CA ARG A 96 5.27 14.12 5.95
C ARG A 96 6.27 14.57 4.89
N THR A 97 7.49 14.06 5.02
CA THR A 97 8.63 14.44 4.19
C THR A 97 9.20 13.23 3.45
N VAL A 98 10.05 13.48 2.46
CA VAL A 98 10.80 12.44 1.75
C VAL A 98 11.61 11.58 2.74
N ALA A 99 12.11 12.16 3.84
CA ALA A 99 12.82 11.41 4.88
C ALA A 99 11.99 10.24 5.46
N ASP A 100 10.66 10.36 5.51
CA ASP A 100 9.78 9.32 6.05
C ASP A 100 9.66 8.09 5.14
N LEU A 101 10.02 8.23 3.86
CA LEU A 101 9.97 7.16 2.85
C LEU A 101 11.38 6.75 2.38
N MET A 102 12.40 7.50 2.78
CA MET A 102 13.77 7.30 2.35
C MET A 102 14.35 6.02 2.95
N VAL A 103 15.07 5.29 2.11
CA VAL A 103 15.88 4.13 2.50
C VAL A 103 17.36 4.54 2.42
N GLN A 104 18.13 4.23 3.46
CA GLN A 104 19.57 4.57 3.54
C GLN A 104 20.48 3.54 2.87
N THR A 105 19.95 2.37 2.50
CA THR A 105 20.71 1.33 1.82
C THR A 105 20.91 1.71 0.36
N LEU A 106 22.10 2.21 0.03
CA LEU A 106 22.43 2.72 -1.30
C LEU A 106 23.10 1.64 -2.13
N ASP A 107 22.32 1.00 -2.99
CA ASP A 107 22.85 0.10 -4.01
C ASP A 107 23.10 0.91 -5.31
N VAL A 108 24.35 1.37 -5.46
CA VAL A 108 24.79 2.34 -6.48
C VAL A 108 25.90 1.80 -7.38
N VAL A 109 26.07 2.43 -8.54
CA VAL A 109 27.11 2.12 -9.54
C VAL A 109 27.95 3.36 -9.86
N THR A 110 29.16 3.16 -10.39
CA THR A 110 30.00 4.27 -10.87
C THR A 110 29.87 4.46 -12.37
N PRO A 111 30.17 5.64 -12.94
CA PRO A 111 29.91 5.90 -14.36
C PRO A 111 30.82 5.08 -15.30
N ASP A 112 31.97 4.62 -14.80
CA ASP A 112 32.94 3.80 -15.54
C ASP A 112 32.71 2.29 -15.40
N GLN A 113 31.74 1.87 -14.58
CA GLN A 113 31.34 0.46 -14.55
C GLN A 113 30.79 0.04 -15.90
N LEU A 114 31.15 -1.19 -16.29
CA LEU A 114 30.75 -1.76 -17.56
C LEU A 114 29.28 -2.15 -17.54
N VAL A 115 28.61 -2.00 -18.68
CA VAL A 115 27.22 -2.42 -18.87
C VAL A 115 26.99 -3.86 -18.42
N ARG A 116 27.87 -4.81 -18.77
CA ARG A 116 27.74 -6.22 -18.35
C ARG A 116 27.67 -6.40 -16.83
N THR A 117 28.44 -5.61 -16.08
CA THR A 117 28.47 -5.68 -14.61
C THR A 117 27.16 -5.18 -14.03
N VAL A 118 26.65 -4.07 -14.57
CA VAL A 118 25.38 -3.48 -14.16
C VAL A 118 24.19 -4.37 -14.56
N GLN A 119 24.26 -5.03 -15.72
CA GLN A 119 23.27 -6.03 -16.14
C GLN A 119 23.19 -7.21 -15.16
N THR A 120 24.33 -7.77 -14.76
CA THR A 120 24.36 -8.87 -13.79
C THR A 120 23.73 -8.44 -12.45
N ARG A 121 24.00 -7.21 -12.00
CA ARG A 121 23.45 -6.68 -10.74
C ARG A 121 21.94 -6.49 -10.81
N LEU A 122 21.45 -5.77 -11.83
CA LEU A 122 20.01 -5.56 -12.05
C LEU A 122 19.25 -6.88 -12.23
N GLY A 123 19.82 -7.83 -12.97
CA GLY A 123 19.21 -9.15 -13.21
C GLY A 123 19.16 -10.04 -11.97
N GLY A 124 20.06 -9.85 -11.00
CA GLY A 124 20.09 -10.62 -9.75
C GLY A 124 19.21 -10.05 -8.63
N GLU A 125 18.89 -8.76 -8.68
CA GLU A 125 18.25 -8.04 -7.56
C GLU A 125 16.81 -7.60 -7.83
N ALA A 126 16.23 -7.99 -8.96
CA ALA A 126 14.87 -7.60 -9.39
C ALA A 126 14.64 -6.07 -9.42
N ARG A 127 15.71 -5.27 -9.49
CA ARG A 127 15.64 -3.81 -9.64
C ARG A 127 15.46 -3.44 -11.11
N LEU A 128 14.75 -2.35 -11.35
CA LEU A 128 14.54 -1.80 -12.70
C LEU A 128 15.51 -0.66 -13.02
N SER A 129 16.15 -0.06 -12.01
CA SER A 129 17.15 0.98 -12.19
C SER A 129 18.20 1.01 -11.09
N LEU A 130 19.34 1.64 -11.38
CA LEU A 130 20.41 1.92 -10.42
C LEU A 130 20.85 3.38 -10.51
N ILE A 131 21.11 3.98 -9.35
CA ILE A 131 21.66 5.33 -9.27
C ILE A 131 23.16 5.26 -9.57
N VAL A 132 23.62 6.11 -10.49
CA VAL A 132 25.02 6.28 -10.89
C VAL A 132 25.61 7.43 -10.09
N VAL A 133 26.69 7.18 -9.36
CA VAL A 133 27.33 8.14 -8.46
C VAL A 133 28.79 8.36 -8.86
N GLU A 134 29.22 9.62 -8.93
CA GLU A 134 30.63 10.01 -9.08
C GLU A 134 31.07 10.69 -7.78
N GLY A 135 31.98 10.04 -7.04
CA GLY A 135 32.28 10.42 -5.66
C GLY A 135 31.08 10.19 -4.76
N GLU A 136 30.48 11.27 -4.24
CA GLU A 136 29.26 11.23 -3.40
C GLU A 136 28.03 11.80 -4.11
N ARG A 137 28.15 12.22 -5.37
CA ARG A 137 27.07 12.92 -6.09
C ARG A 137 26.40 12.01 -7.11
N PRO A 138 25.05 11.94 -7.13
CA PRO A 138 24.37 11.25 -8.21
C PRO A 138 24.57 12.02 -9.52
N VAL A 139 25.04 11.34 -10.55
CA VAL A 139 25.30 11.91 -11.88
C VAL A 139 24.43 11.28 -12.98
N GLY A 140 23.70 10.22 -12.65
CA GLY A 140 22.79 9.56 -13.57
C GLY A 140 21.96 8.46 -12.93
N ILE A 141 21.03 7.93 -13.70
CA ILE A 141 20.28 6.70 -13.40
C ILE A 141 20.37 5.80 -14.62
N VAL A 142 20.74 4.54 -14.44
CA VAL A 142 20.75 3.53 -15.51
C VAL A 142 19.54 2.61 -15.36
N ARG A 143 18.76 2.43 -16.43
CA ARG A 143 17.56 1.60 -16.42
C ARG A 143 17.81 0.25 -17.06
N TRP A 144 17.20 -0.81 -16.51
CA TRP A 144 17.27 -2.16 -17.05
C TRP A 144 16.90 -2.21 -18.54
N ARG A 145 15.80 -1.53 -18.92
CA ARG A 145 15.32 -1.51 -20.31
C ARG A 145 16.32 -0.93 -21.32
N GLU A 146 17.21 -0.04 -20.88
CA GLU A 146 18.20 0.61 -21.74
C GLU A 146 19.39 -0.29 -22.01
N ILE A 147 19.72 -1.15 -21.04
CA ILE A 147 20.93 -1.95 -21.09
C ILE A 147 20.67 -3.42 -21.38
N MET A 148 19.49 -3.98 -21.10
CA MET A 148 19.23 -5.43 -21.22
C MET A 148 19.43 -6.00 -22.63
N GLY A 149 19.31 -5.18 -23.68
CA GLY A 149 19.55 -5.58 -25.07
C GLY A 149 21.00 -5.43 -25.55
N LEU A 150 21.89 -4.88 -24.71
CA LEU A 150 23.28 -4.61 -25.08
C LEU A 150 24.12 -5.88 -24.87
N ALA A 151 24.80 -6.33 -25.93
CA ALA A 151 25.66 -7.51 -25.94
C ALA A 151 26.96 -7.24 -26.74
N GLY A 152 27.93 -8.14 -26.62
CA GLY A 152 29.23 -8.02 -27.31
C GLY A 152 29.98 -6.76 -26.89
N GLU A 153 30.52 -6.02 -27.87
CA GLU A 153 31.26 -4.77 -27.61
C GLU A 153 30.44 -3.72 -26.85
N ASN A 154 29.11 -3.69 -27.01
CA ASN A 154 28.27 -2.75 -26.28
C ASN A 154 28.15 -3.08 -24.78
N ALA A 155 28.34 -4.33 -24.38
CA ALA A 155 28.33 -4.73 -22.98
C ALA A 155 29.64 -4.36 -22.26
N GLU A 156 30.71 -4.07 -23.03
CA GLU A 156 32.02 -3.60 -22.57
C GLU A 156 32.14 -2.07 -22.50
N ARG A 157 31.07 -1.34 -22.85
CA ARG A 157 31.04 0.12 -22.75
C ARG A 157 30.66 0.55 -21.32
N PRO A 158 31.13 1.72 -20.86
CA PRO A 158 30.80 2.23 -19.53
C PRO A 158 29.36 2.74 -19.47
N VAL A 159 28.71 2.61 -18.30
CA VAL A 159 27.31 3.01 -18.11
C VAL A 159 27.06 4.51 -18.29
N ARG A 160 28.09 5.37 -18.16
CA ARG A 160 27.98 6.82 -18.43
C ARG A 160 27.47 7.16 -19.83
N GLU A 161 27.55 6.23 -20.77
CA GLU A 161 27.08 6.37 -22.15
C GLU A 161 25.58 6.05 -22.32
N PHE A 162 24.98 5.34 -21.36
CA PHE A 162 23.59 4.87 -21.42
C PHE A 162 22.71 5.44 -20.31
N MET A 163 23.29 6.07 -19.28
CA MET A 163 22.55 6.62 -18.15
C MET A 163 21.72 7.86 -18.52
N VAL A 164 20.57 7.99 -17.87
CA VAL A 164 19.76 9.21 -17.85
C VAL A 164 20.44 10.23 -16.95
N ARG A 165 20.76 11.42 -17.46
CA ARG A 165 21.43 12.49 -16.70
C ARG A 165 20.49 13.52 -16.09
N GLU A 166 19.26 13.56 -16.55
CA GLU A 166 18.24 14.48 -16.09
C GLU A 166 17.17 13.70 -15.32
N PHE A 167 17.20 13.84 -14.00
CA PHE A 167 16.31 13.20 -13.05
C PHE A 167 16.06 14.15 -11.86
N PRO A 168 14.95 13.97 -11.13
CA PRO A 168 14.63 14.82 -10.00
C PRO A 168 15.60 14.55 -8.84
N HIS A 169 16.11 15.64 -8.26
CA HIS A 169 16.87 15.60 -7.02
C HIS A 169 15.91 15.93 -5.88
N LEU A 170 15.68 14.95 -5.00
CA LEU A 170 14.84 15.12 -3.82
C LEU A 170 15.73 15.44 -2.63
N THR A 171 15.22 16.19 -1.66
CA THR A 171 15.91 16.43 -0.39
C THR A 171 15.11 15.79 0.74
N PRO A 172 15.73 15.36 1.85
CA PRO A 172 15.01 14.70 2.94
C PRO A 172 13.88 15.55 3.53
N SER A 173 14.07 16.87 3.59
CA SER A 173 13.10 17.83 4.14
C SER A 173 11.95 18.16 3.21
N LEU A 174 12.02 17.74 1.94
CA LEU A 174 11.00 18.05 0.96
C LEU A 174 9.68 17.38 1.35
N THR A 175 8.57 18.11 1.30
CA THR A 175 7.27 17.51 1.58
C THR A 175 6.90 16.50 0.50
N LEU A 176 6.07 15.51 0.83
CA LEU A 176 5.64 14.52 -0.17
C LEU A 176 4.90 15.18 -1.34
N ALA A 177 4.09 16.21 -1.07
CA ALA A 177 3.37 16.97 -2.10
C ALA A 177 4.34 17.69 -3.06
N GLU A 178 5.36 18.37 -2.54
CA GLU A 178 6.40 19.01 -3.36
C GLU A 178 7.19 17.97 -4.16
N ALA A 179 7.44 16.78 -3.58
CA ALA A 179 8.20 15.73 -4.24
C ALA A 179 7.43 15.23 -5.46
N LEU A 180 6.14 14.99 -5.29
CA LEU A 180 5.23 14.58 -6.35
C LEU A 180 5.07 15.64 -7.44
N ALA A 181 4.91 16.90 -7.06
CA ALA A 181 4.89 18.01 -8.00
C ALA A 181 6.16 18.02 -8.87
N ARG A 182 7.33 17.82 -8.26
CA ARG A 182 8.59 17.65 -9.01
C ARG A 182 8.60 16.42 -9.89
N LEU A 183 8.06 15.28 -9.46
CA LEU A 183 8.02 14.08 -10.32
C LEU A 183 7.16 14.30 -11.57
N ASN A 184 6.04 15.00 -11.41
CA ASN A 184 5.12 15.30 -12.50
C ASN A 184 5.76 16.17 -13.59
N GLU A 185 6.74 17.03 -13.25
CA GLU A 185 7.52 17.80 -14.22
C GLU A 185 8.39 16.91 -15.14
N PHE A 186 8.78 15.70 -14.68
CA PHE A 186 9.59 14.77 -15.46
C PHE A 186 8.74 13.79 -16.28
N GLY A 187 7.50 13.52 -15.88
CA GLY A 187 6.54 12.68 -16.61
C GLY A 187 7.12 11.34 -17.09
N ASP A 188 6.95 11.02 -18.37
CA ASP A 188 7.40 9.76 -19.00
C ASP A 188 8.91 9.50 -18.89
N ARG A 189 9.71 10.52 -18.58
CA ARG A 189 11.17 10.38 -18.43
C ARG A 189 11.52 9.48 -17.25
N LEU A 190 10.66 9.43 -16.23
CA LEU A 190 10.79 8.55 -15.06
C LEU A 190 10.34 7.11 -15.34
N SER A 191 9.79 6.83 -16.52
CA SER A 191 9.40 5.47 -16.90
C SER A 191 10.59 4.51 -16.79
N GLY A 192 10.39 3.44 -16.02
CA GLY A 192 11.41 2.42 -15.74
C GLY A 192 12.41 2.80 -14.64
N ILE A 193 12.13 3.85 -13.85
CA ILE A 193 12.87 4.20 -12.65
C ILE A 193 12.04 3.79 -11.43
N ASP A 194 12.58 2.89 -10.62
CA ASP A 194 11.95 2.37 -9.40
C ASP A 194 12.42 3.08 -8.13
N TYR A 195 13.62 3.66 -8.14
CA TYR A 195 14.19 4.43 -7.03
C TYR A 195 14.71 5.80 -7.49
N LEU A 196 14.48 6.82 -6.67
CA LEU A 196 14.92 8.19 -6.91
C LEU A 196 15.95 8.62 -5.87
N PRO A 197 17.00 9.35 -6.29
CA PRO A 197 18.04 9.80 -5.38
C PRO A 197 17.51 10.91 -4.44
N VAL A 198 17.89 10.78 -3.17
CA VAL A 198 17.71 11.81 -2.15
C VAL A 198 19.07 12.38 -1.81
N VAL A 199 19.23 13.69 -1.94
CA VAL A 199 20.48 14.42 -1.73
C VAL A 199 20.39 15.44 -0.60
N ASP A 200 21.51 15.71 0.05
CA ASP A 200 21.64 16.83 0.99
C ASP A 200 21.80 18.18 0.27
N GLU A 201 22.02 19.24 1.05
CA GLU A 201 22.21 20.61 0.56
C GLU A 201 23.47 20.75 -0.30
N GLU A 202 24.50 19.92 -0.08
CA GLU A 202 25.72 19.88 -0.89
C GLU A 202 25.59 19.02 -2.16
N GLY A 203 24.42 18.42 -2.38
CA GLY A 203 24.11 17.55 -3.51
C GLY A 203 24.68 16.14 -3.38
N ARG A 204 25.08 15.72 -2.17
CA ARG A 204 25.57 14.36 -1.90
C ARG A 204 24.41 13.42 -1.68
N LEU A 205 24.52 12.19 -2.18
CA LEU A 205 23.53 11.15 -2.02
C LEU A 205 23.45 10.71 -0.56
N VAL A 206 22.29 10.92 0.08
CA VAL A 206 22.02 10.55 1.48
C VAL A 206 21.00 9.43 1.61
N GLY A 207 20.33 9.06 0.52
CA GLY A 207 19.41 7.95 0.46
C GLY A 207 18.74 7.82 -0.90
N GLU A 208 17.81 6.89 -0.98
CA GLU A 208 16.94 6.71 -2.14
C GLU A 208 15.49 6.52 -1.68
N VAL A 209 14.53 6.87 -2.52
CA VAL A 209 13.11 6.66 -2.23
C VAL A 209 12.46 5.88 -3.36
N PRO A 210 11.65 4.84 -3.06
CA PRO A 210 10.91 4.14 -4.09
C PRO A 210 9.93 5.09 -4.78
N ALA A 211 9.98 5.20 -6.10
CA ALA A 211 9.10 6.07 -6.88
C ALA A 211 7.61 5.73 -6.62
N MET A 212 7.31 4.45 -6.42
CA MET A 212 5.96 3.99 -6.08
C MET A 212 5.51 4.38 -4.68
N ALA A 213 6.42 4.47 -3.71
CA ALA A 213 6.08 4.92 -2.36
C ALA A 213 5.62 6.39 -2.37
N LEU A 214 6.24 7.22 -3.22
CA LEU A 214 5.83 8.61 -3.44
C LEU A 214 4.44 8.66 -4.09
N ALA A 215 4.24 7.98 -5.22
CA ALA A 215 2.95 8.00 -5.93
C ALA A 215 1.77 7.48 -5.08
N HIS A 216 2.01 6.45 -4.26
CA HIS A 216 0.98 5.97 -3.32
C HIS A 216 0.71 6.93 -2.17
N ALA A 217 1.62 7.84 -1.84
CA ALA A 217 1.35 8.89 -0.86
C ALA A 217 0.37 9.94 -1.41
N GLU A 218 0.39 10.21 -2.72
CA GLU A 218 -0.54 11.13 -3.41
C GLU A 218 -1.99 10.63 -3.36
N GLN A 219 -2.19 9.37 -3.76
CA GLN A 219 -3.53 8.75 -3.78
C GLN A 219 -4.16 8.68 -2.37
N ARG A 220 -3.33 8.70 -1.32
CA ARG A 220 -3.76 8.76 0.07
C ARG A 220 -4.09 10.18 0.51
N ALA A 221 -3.33 11.20 0.09
CA ALA A 221 -3.63 12.60 0.42
C ALA A 221 -4.96 13.08 -0.20
N VAL A 222 -5.25 12.67 -1.43
CA VAL A 222 -6.51 13.02 -2.14
C VAL A 222 -7.73 12.37 -1.48
N VAL A 223 -7.62 11.15 -0.98
CA VAL A 223 -8.71 10.43 -0.28
C VAL A 223 -8.93 10.97 1.14
N VAL A 224 -7.86 11.40 1.83
CA VAL A 224 -7.94 12.05 3.15
C VAL A 224 -8.67 13.39 3.08
N GLU A 225 -8.44 14.21 2.04
CA GLU A 225 -9.18 15.45 1.81
C GLU A 225 -10.68 15.20 1.57
N GLU A 226 -11.02 14.18 0.76
CA GLU A 226 -12.41 13.87 0.40
C GLU A 226 -13.22 13.30 1.60
N ALA A 227 -12.57 12.56 2.50
CA ALA A 227 -13.19 12.01 3.71
C ALA A 227 -13.29 13.02 4.87
N ALA A 228 -12.41 14.02 4.92
CA ALA A 228 -12.47 15.10 5.91
C ALA A 228 -13.69 16.02 5.69
N ASP A 229 -14.21 16.10 4.46
CA ASP A 229 -15.26 17.05 4.07
C ASP A 229 -16.70 16.54 4.26
N LEU A 230 -16.90 15.25 4.61
CA LEU A 230 -18.25 14.69 4.80
C LEU A 230 -18.94 15.15 6.10
N GLY A 231 -18.25 15.87 7.00
CA GLY A 231 -18.88 16.49 8.17
C GLY A 231 -19.51 15.53 9.20
N LEU A 232 -19.27 14.22 9.11
CA LEU A 232 -19.88 13.18 9.96
C LEU A 232 -19.55 13.36 11.44
N ARG A 233 -20.59 13.27 12.28
CA ARG A 233 -20.50 13.35 13.75
C ARG A 233 -21.40 12.30 14.39
N SER A 234 -21.04 11.86 15.59
CA SER A 234 -21.96 11.07 16.41
C SER A 234 -23.23 11.87 16.70
N GLY A 235 -24.38 11.19 16.74
CA GLY A 235 -25.71 11.79 16.92
C GLY A 235 -26.46 12.11 15.61
N MET A 236 -25.79 12.13 14.46
CA MET A 236 -26.44 12.42 13.17
C MET A 236 -27.52 11.38 12.83
N THR A 237 -28.62 11.84 12.23
CA THR A 237 -29.71 10.97 11.76
C THR A 237 -29.29 10.26 10.47
N VAL A 238 -29.51 8.96 10.39
CA VAL A 238 -29.20 8.17 9.19
C VAL A 238 -30.49 7.83 8.45
N VAL A 239 -30.56 8.17 7.17
CA VAL A 239 -31.68 7.87 6.27
C VAL A 239 -31.20 7.04 5.08
N GLY A 240 -32.01 6.07 4.66
CA GLY A 240 -31.71 5.28 3.46
C GLY A 240 -32.08 6.02 2.16
N ALA A 241 -31.72 5.44 1.01
CA ALA A 241 -31.93 6.04 -0.31
C ALA A 241 -33.39 6.45 -0.60
N ALA A 242 -34.35 5.72 -0.02
CA ALA A 242 -35.79 6.01 -0.12
C ALA A 242 -36.29 7.05 0.93
N GLY A 243 -35.40 7.75 1.63
CA GLY A 243 -35.72 8.77 2.64
C GLY A 243 -36.20 8.22 3.99
N LYS A 244 -36.25 6.90 4.17
CA LYS A 244 -36.68 6.28 5.44
C LYS A 244 -35.58 6.39 6.48
N LYS A 245 -35.91 6.84 7.69
CA LYS A 245 -35.00 6.84 8.85
C LYS A 245 -34.59 5.41 9.24
N LEU A 246 -33.29 5.19 9.31
CA LEU A 246 -32.67 3.90 9.65
C LEU A 246 -32.12 3.87 11.07
N GLY A 247 -31.62 5.01 11.57
CA GLY A 247 -31.03 5.08 12.90
C GLY A 247 -30.31 6.40 13.17
N THR A 248 -29.34 6.36 14.07
CA THR A 248 -28.42 7.47 14.36
C THR A 248 -26.97 7.00 14.37
N VAL A 249 -26.06 7.83 13.91
CA VAL A 249 -24.61 7.56 14.04
C VAL A 249 -24.30 7.53 15.53
N SER A 250 -23.77 6.40 15.99
CA SER A 250 -23.38 6.18 17.40
C SER A 250 -21.88 6.29 17.58
N GLU A 251 -21.12 5.82 16.60
CA GLU A 251 -19.66 5.77 16.67
C GLU A 251 -19.06 6.05 15.30
N LEU A 252 -17.93 6.74 15.29
CA LEU A 252 -17.08 6.90 14.13
C LEU A 252 -15.83 6.08 14.37
N ILE A 253 -15.59 5.12 13.49
CA ILE A 253 -14.42 4.25 13.57
C ILE A 253 -13.39 4.86 12.64
N ARG A 254 -12.33 5.38 13.24
CA ARG A 254 -11.22 5.96 12.50
C ARG A 254 -10.04 5.01 12.49
N ASP A 255 -9.35 4.92 11.36
CA ASP A 255 -8.08 4.23 11.30
C ASP A 255 -7.09 4.96 12.22
N THR A 256 -6.42 4.23 13.11
CA THR A 256 -5.54 4.83 14.12
C THR A 256 -4.20 5.28 13.56
N MET A 257 -3.83 4.80 12.37
CA MET A 257 -2.61 5.19 11.65
C MET A 257 -2.87 6.34 10.67
N THR A 258 -4.08 6.42 10.08
CA THR A 258 -4.40 7.42 9.04
C THR A 258 -5.40 8.49 9.49
N GLY A 259 -6.17 8.27 10.56
CA GLY A 259 -7.22 9.18 11.05
C GLY A 259 -8.51 9.21 10.21
N GLU A 260 -8.52 8.51 9.07
CA GLU A 260 -9.64 8.43 8.14
C GLU A 260 -10.82 7.68 8.75
N LEU A 261 -12.04 7.97 8.28
CA LEU A 261 -13.22 7.19 8.65
C LEU A 261 -13.11 5.81 8.01
N ALA A 262 -12.67 4.80 8.75
CA ALA A 262 -12.66 3.40 8.32
C ALA A 262 -14.07 2.78 8.34
N GLY A 263 -14.98 3.39 9.09
CA GLY A 263 -16.39 3.02 9.14
C GLY A 263 -17.14 3.81 10.20
N PHE A 264 -18.44 3.58 10.28
CA PHE A 264 -19.27 4.19 11.31
C PHE A 264 -20.35 3.21 11.75
N THR A 265 -20.79 3.37 12.99
CA THR A 265 -21.78 2.49 13.60
C THR A 265 -23.11 3.21 13.69
N VAL A 266 -24.17 2.61 13.17
CA VAL A 266 -25.53 3.15 13.23
C VAL A 266 -26.32 2.38 14.28
N ALA A 267 -26.73 3.08 15.32
CA ALA A 267 -27.65 2.57 16.34
C ALA A 267 -29.08 2.60 15.80
N HIS A 268 -29.79 1.49 15.93
CA HIS A 268 -31.14 1.30 15.40
C HIS A 268 -31.98 0.38 16.29
N GLY A 269 -33.27 0.26 15.96
CA GLY A 269 -34.23 -0.57 16.70
C GLY A 269 -34.77 0.09 17.98
N LEU A 270 -35.70 -0.60 18.64
CA LEU A 270 -36.34 -0.12 19.87
C LEU A 270 -35.30 -0.01 20.98
N LEU A 271 -35.15 1.18 21.57
CA LEU A 271 -34.14 1.51 22.59
C LEU A 271 -32.67 1.50 22.10
N SER A 272 -32.41 1.55 20.78
CA SER A 272 -31.05 1.65 20.23
C SER A 272 -30.10 0.52 20.67
N ARG A 273 -30.63 -0.66 20.96
CA ARG A 273 -29.85 -1.83 21.43
C ARG A 273 -29.13 -2.57 20.31
N LYS A 274 -29.40 -2.21 19.05
CA LYS A 274 -28.83 -2.86 17.87
C LYS A 274 -27.96 -1.86 17.14
N HIS A 275 -26.81 -2.33 16.71
CA HIS A 275 -25.82 -1.52 16.01
C HIS A 275 -25.49 -2.21 14.70
N LYS A 276 -25.29 -1.43 13.64
CA LYS A 276 -24.79 -1.93 12.36
C LYS A 276 -23.58 -1.12 11.98
N ARG A 277 -22.50 -1.81 11.62
CA ARG A 277 -21.28 -1.17 11.12
C ARG A 277 -21.40 -1.00 9.60
N LEU A 278 -21.10 0.21 9.15
CA LEU A 278 -21.18 0.62 7.76
C LEU A 278 -19.82 1.18 7.32
N THR A 279 -19.49 0.99 6.05
CA THR A 279 -18.30 1.60 5.43
C THR A 279 -18.68 2.98 4.85
N PRO A 280 -17.73 3.90 4.69
CA PRO A 280 -18.02 5.23 4.12
C PRO A 280 -18.61 5.16 2.70
N GLU A 281 -18.28 4.11 1.93
CA GLU A 281 -18.73 3.93 0.55
C GLU A 281 -20.25 3.89 0.39
N VAL A 282 -20.98 3.47 1.43
CA VAL A 282 -22.45 3.43 1.42
C VAL A 282 -23.09 4.79 1.63
N ILE A 283 -22.32 5.83 1.97
CA ILE A 283 -22.81 7.20 2.11
C ILE A 283 -23.00 7.77 0.70
N ASP A 284 -24.20 8.29 0.44
CA ASP A 284 -24.51 9.06 -0.76
C ASP A 284 -24.09 10.52 -0.57
N ARG A 285 -24.55 11.13 0.53
CA ARG A 285 -24.25 12.52 0.90
C ARG A 285 -24.55 12.79 2.38
N VAL A 286 -24.03 13.90 2.89
CA VAL A 286 -24.32 14.42 4.23
C VAL A 286 -24.92 15.81 4.12
N GLU A 287 -26.08 16.03 4.74
CA GLU A 287 -26.84 17.27 4.69
C GLU A 287 -27.20 17.70 6.12
N GLY A 288 -26.55 18.75 6.63
CA GLY A 288 -26.74 19.21 8.01
C GLY A 288 -26.46 18.09 9.02
N ASP A 289 -27.46 17.75 9.84
CA ASP A 289 -27.40 16.66 10.83
C ASP A 289 -27.88 15.29 10.29
N THR A 290 -27.97 15.14 8.96
CA THR A 290 -28.48 13.93 8.31
C THR A 290 -27.45 13.30 7.37
N VAL A 291 -27.24 11.99 7.52
CA VAL A 291 -26.44 11.16 6.61
C VAL A 291 -27.41 10.37 5.73
N VAL A 292 -27.30 10.56 4.41
CA VAL A 292 -28.09 9.83 3.41
C VAL A 292 -27.26 8.68 2.86
N LEU A 293 -27.79 7.46 2.93
CA LEU A 293 -27.14 6.26 2.41
C LEU A 293 -27.62 5.93 0.99
N LYS A 294 -26.75 5.29 0.20
CA LYS A 294 -27.06 4.71 -1.11
C LYS A 294 -27.97 3.47 -1.02
N ILE A 295 -28.03 2.84 0.15
CA ILE A 295 -28.84 1.64 0.40
C ILE A 295 -30.17 1.98 1.05
N ASP A 296 -31.18 1.13 0.84
CA ASP A 296 -32.50 1.31 1.44
C ASP A 296 -32.67 0.59 2.79
N ALA A 297 -33.86 0.70 3.39
CA ALA A 297 -34.14 0.07 4.68
C ALA A 297 -34.17 -1.47 4.63
N ARG A 298 -34.44 -2.08 3.47
CA ARG A 298 -34.43 -3.54 3.32
C ARG A 298 -32.99 -4.04 3.33
N GLU A 299 -32.13 -3.42 2.52
CA GLU A 299 -30.70 -3.74 2.45
C GLU A 299 -30.00 -3.50 3.79
N PHE A 300 -30.29 -2.37 4.44
CA PHE A 300 -29.77 -2.08 5.77
C PHE A 300 -30.12 -3.17 6.79
N ASN A 301 -31.34 -3.71 6.76
CA ASN A 301 -31.78 -4.77 7.67
C ASN A 301 -31.10 -6.12 7.42
N LEU A 302 -30.56 -6.36 6.23
CA LEU A 302 -29.83 -7.58 5.89
C LEU A 302 -28.39 -7.59 6.44
N LEU A 303 -27.84 -6.43 6.80
CA LEU A 303 -26.51 -6.35 7.41
C LEU A 303 -26.50 -7.02 8.78
N ALA A 304 -25.36 -7.59 9.19
CA ALA A 304 -25.22 -8.18 10.51
C ALA A 304 -25.29 -7.09 11.61
N ASP A 305 -25.96 -7.42 12.73
CA ASP A 305 -25.88 -6.58 13.94
C ASP A 305 -24.49 -6.79 14.59
N VAL A 306 -23.89 -5.72 15.13
CA VAL A 306 -22.66 -5.76 15.93
C VAL A 306 -23.00 -5.46 17.40
N GLU A 307 -22.24 -6.04 18.34
CA GLU A 307 -22.42 -5.77 19.76
C GLU A 307 -21.97 -4.34 20.11
N ALA A 308 -22.73 -3.67 20.99
CA ALA A 308 -22.35 -2.36 21.50
C ALA A 308 -21.15 -2.53 22.45
N GLN A 309 -20.00 -1.94 22.13
CA GLN A 309 -18.93 -1.81 23.10
C GLN A 309 -19.40 -0.83 24.18
N SER A 310 -19.50 -1.31 25.42
CA SER A 310 -19.94 -0.55 26.60
C SER A 310 -18.78 0.18 27.26
#